data_AF-A0A6P2ZWM9-F1
#
_entry.id   AF-A0A6P2ZWM9-F1
#
_cell.length_a   1.000
_cell.length_b   1.000
_cell.length_c   1.000
_cell.angle_alpha   90.00
_cell.angle_beta   90.00
_cell.angle_gamma   90.00
#
_symmetry.space_group_name_H-M   'P 1'
#
loop_
_entity.id
_entity.type
_entity.pdbx_description
1 polymer ?
#
loop_
_entity_poly.entity_id
_entity_poly.type
_entity_poly.pdbx_seq_one_letter_code
_entity_poly.pdbx_strand_id
1 'polypeptide(L)'
;MKLHTFVTDITDPRERGRLIGERFAPEIRETVALYLAFFPKLGIAPQRAREIGEASLVALGAWCPRLAAEVEAIADGVDLPRWQLACLNARTEILATAPASAEGECSTTVYAPAGPQAPRTLQTWDWHDSLAPQGLLMQFATPHGRTVKLFSEFGMLAKLGVNSAGLGLHFNILHHASDNDSAGVPVHAIARRLLEDATTVQEAIDIARTARVSASTVLTVFTRHDANPRAASIELSPSGVGVVVPRPDGWLLHTNHFLDRALSGGECMPDSSTTRERFAHLNDVVNGMTSADMRERAAAMCGAAGDQAVVCFHPDLSMPDTERWETLLTVGIDTDACALDYVAGNPHDLARDGARRF
;
A
#
# COMPACT_ATOMS: atom_id res chain seq x y z
N MET A 1 7.49 9.53 11.14
CA MET A 1 8.10 9.50 9.78
C MET A 1 8.25 10.91 9.17
N LYS A 2 9.34 11.21 8.44
CA LYS A 2 9.52 12.44 7.65
C LYS A 2 9.05 12.24 6.20
N LEU A 3 8.16 13.11 5.72
CA LEU A 3 7.65 13.05 4.34
C LEU A 3 8.33 14.09 3.43
N HIS A 4 8.69 13.65 2.22
CA HIS A 4 9.23 14.47 1.15
C HIS A 4 8.28 14.51 -0.03
N THR A 5 8.43 15.51 -0.89
CA THR A 5 7.61 15.67 -2.11
C THR A 5 8.48 15.70 -3.35
N PHE A 6 8.06 15.01 -4.40
CA PHE A 6 8.68 15.04 -5.71
C PHE A 6 7.63 15.20 -6.81
N VAL A 7 7.79 16.20 -7.67
CA VAL A 7 6.89 16.48 -8.79
C VAL A 7 7.72 16.51 -10.06
N THR A 8 7.28 15.79 -11.09
CA THR A 8 7.96 15.73 -12.39
C THR A 8 6.97 15.52 -13.53
N ASP A 9 7.24 16.08 -14.70
CA ASP A 9 6.46 15.82 -15.92
C ASP A 9 7.11 14.75 -16.81
N ILE A 10 8.18 14.10 -16.33
CA ILE A 10 8.90 13.07 -17.07
C ILE A 10 8.03 11.81 -17.21
N THR A 11 7.62 11.53 -18.45
CA THR A 11 6.81 10.37 -18.81
C THR A 11 7.65 9.12 -19.04
N ASP A 12 8.90 9.28 -19.52
CA ASP A 12 9.81 8.15 -19.74
C ASP A 12 10.24 7.52 -18.40
N PRO A 13 9.95 6.23 -18.18
CA PRO A 13 10.27 5.57 -16.91
C PRO A 13 11.76 5.49 -16.61
N ARG A 14 12.64 5.39 -17.62
CA ARG A 14 14.09 5.32 -17.41
C ARG A 14 14.63 6.67 -16.96
N GLU A 15 14.24 7.74 -17.64
CA GLU A 15 14.64 9.09 -17.26
C GLU A 15 14.10 9.48 -15.88
N ARG A 16 12.83 9.13 -15.60
CA ARG A 16 12.23 9.35 -14.28
C ARG A 16 12.96 8.56 -13.19
N GLY A 17 13.26 7.28 -13.44
CA GLY A 17 13.98 6.44 -12.50
C GLY A 17 15.39 6.97 -12.21
N ARG A 18 16.14 7.39 -13.24
CA ARG A 18 17.46 8.02 -13.08
C ARG A 18 17.37 9.27 -12.21
N LEU A 19 16.41 10.16 -12.49
CA LEU A 19 16.23 11.40 -11.73
C LEU A 19 15.88 11.13 -10.26
N ILE A 20 14.99 10.16 -10.00
CA ILE A 20 14.66 9.73 -8.63
C ILE A 20 15.90 9.20 -7.92
N GLY A 21 16.65 8.32 -8.59
CA GLY A 21 17.86 7.70 -8.04
C GLY A 21 18.93 8.73 -7.69
N GLU A 22 19.21 9.67 -8.58
CA GLU A 22 20.19 10.75 -8.34
C GLU A 22 19.75 11.71 -7.24
N ARG A 23 18.46 12.09 -7.23
CA ARG A 23 17.94 13.11 -6.30
C ARG A 23 17.82 12.61 -4.87
N PHE A 24 17.46 11.34 -4.69
CA PHE A 24 17.16 10.74 -3.39
C PHE A 24 18.10 9.58 -3.06
N ALA A 25 19.33 9.60 -3.61
CA ALA A 25 20.31 8.54 -3.39
C ALA A 25 20.55 8.23 -1.90
N PRO A 26 20.72 9.23 -1.00
CA PRO A 26 20.92 8.95 0.43
C PRO A 26 19.74 8.21 1.05
N GLU A 27 18.51 8.67 0.81
CA GLU A 27 17.30 8.09 1.37
C GLU A 27 17.05 6.67 0.82
N ILE A 28 17.27 6.44 -0.47
CA ILE A 28 17.13 5.11 -1.07
C ILE A 28 18.17 4.14 -0.50
N ARG A 29 19.43 4.57 -0.34
CA ARG A 29 20.48 3.73 0.29
C ARG A 29 20.12 3.36 1.72
N GLU A 30 19.58 4.31 2.49
CA GLU A 30 19.11 4.07 3.86
C GLU A 30 17.98 3.03 3.88
N THR A 31 16.91 3.23 3.10
CA THR A 31 15.77 2.31 3.05
C THR A 31 16.20 0.90 2.61
N VAL A 32 17.05 0.78 1.58
CA VAL A 32 17.59 -0.52 1.14
C VAL A 32 18.41 -1.19 2.24
N ALA A 33 19.27 -0.44 2.93
CA ALA A 33 20.09 -0.98 4.02
C ALA A 33 19.23 -1.48 5.20
N LEU A 34 18.19 -0.74 5.57
CA LEU A 34 17.25 -1.14 6.63
C LEU A 34 16.60 -2.48 6.31
N TYR A 35 16.07 -2.66 5.10
CA TYR A 35 15.42 -3.92 4.71
C TYR A 35 16.38 -5.11 4.59
N LEU A 36 17.55 -4.91 3.98
CA LEU A 36 18.55 -5.97 3.88
C LEU A 36 19.08 -6.42 5.26
N ALA A 37 19.11 -5.52 6.24
CA ALA A 37 19.43 -5.85 7.63
C ALA A 37 18.25 -6.47 8.39
N PHE A 38 17.02 -6.22 7.95
CA PHE A 38 15.80 -6.73 8.57
C PHE A 38 15.51 -8.18 8.21
N PHE A 39 15.66 -8.57 6.93
CA PHE A 39 15.33 -9.93 6.47
C PHE A 39 15.99 -11.04 7.29
N PRO A 40 17.30 -10.98 7.65
CA PRO A 40 17.93 -12.01 8.47
C PRO A 40 17.37 -12.12 9.88
N LYS A 41 16.84 -11.03 10.45
CA LYS A 41 16.20 -11.05 11.78
C LYS A 41 14.90 -11.84 11.77
N LEU A 42 14.26 -11.95 10.61
CA LEU A 42 13.07 -12.78 10.37
C LEU A 42 13.43 -14.21 9.93
N GLY A 43 14.71 -14.59 9.96
CA GLY A 43 15.17 -15.91 9.52
C GLY A 43 15.32 -16.06 8.01
N ILE A 44 15.16 -14.98 7.23
CA ILE A 44 15.32 -15.01 5.78
C ILE A 44 16.79 -14.80 5.44
N ALA A 45 17.42 -15.84 4.87
CA ALA A 45 18.83 -15.76 4.48
C ALA A 45 19.05 -14.67 3.40
N PRO A 46 20.13 -13.86 3.48
CA PRO A 46 20.42 -12.81 2.50
C PRO A 46 20.44 -13.32 1.05
N GLN A 47 20.98 -14.52 0.84
CA GLN A 47 21.03 -15.16 -0.47
C GLN A 47 19.63 -15.49 -1.00
N ARG A 48 18.70 -15.92 -0.12
CA ARG A 48 17.31 -16.18 -0.49
C ARG A 48 16.57 -14.89 -0.86
N ALA A 49 16.73 -13.84 -0.05
CA ALA A 49 16.17 -12.52 -0.35
C ALA A 49 16.63 -12.02 -1.72
N ARG A 50 17.93 -12.16 -2.02
CA ARG A 50 18.50 -11.83 -3.34
C ARG A 50 17.86 -12.64 -4.47
N GLU A 51 17.76 -13.96 -4.33
CA GLU A 51 17.16 -14.82 -5.36
C GLU A 51 15.72 -14.43 -5.66
N ILE A 52 14.91 -14.17 -4.62
CA ILE A 52 13.53 -13.70 -4.77
C ILE A 52 13.50 -12.33 -5.43
N GLY A 53 14.33 -11.38 -4.98
CA GLY A 53 14.41 -10.05 -5.58
C GLY A 53 14.75 -10.09 -7.08
N GLU A 54 15.80 -10.82 -7.46
CA GLU A 54 16.21 -10.97 -8.86
C GLU A 54 15.11 -11.65 -9.70
N ALA A 55 14.51 -12.73 -9.20
CA ALA A 55 13.43 -13.43 -9.89
C ALA A 55 12.15 -12.58 -10.02
N SER A 56 11.83 -11.78 -9.01
CA SER A 56 10.69 -10.84 -9.04
C SER A 56 10.93 -9.69 -10.01
N LEU A 57 12.17 -9.19 -10.16
CA LEU A 57 12.50 -8.21 -11.21
C LEU A 57 12.34 -8.81 -12.62
N VAL A 58 12.71 -10.08 -12.82
CA VAL A 58 12.48 -10.79 -14.08
C VAL A 58 10.98 -10.93 -14.36
N ALA A 59 10.18 -11.34 -13.37
CA ALA A 59 8.74 -11.44 -13.50
C ALA A 59 8.09 -10.09 -13.81
N LEU A 60 8.55 -9.01 -13.16
CA LEU A 60 8.13 -7.64 -13.46
C LEU A 60 8.49 -7.24 -14.89
N GLY A 61 9.70 -7.56 -15.35
CA GLY A 61 10.15 -7.29 -16.71
C GLY A 61 9.28 -7.98 -17.77
N ALA A 62 8.84 -9.21 -17.50
CA ALA A 62 7.92 -9.93 -18.39
C ALA A 62 6.49 -9.35 -18.38
N TRP A 63 6.00 -8.89 -17.23
CA TRP A 63 4.63 -8.42 -17.07
C TRP A 63 4.42 -6.94 -17.42
N CYS A 64 5.37 -6.08 -17.05
CA CYS A 64 5.36 -4.65 -17.29
C CYS A 64 6.80 -4.11 -17.48
N PRO A 65 7.37 -4.23 -18.70
CA PRO A 65 8.77 -3.85 -18.99
C PRO A 65 9.13 -2.41 -18.59
N ARG A 66 8.17 -1.49 -18.70
CA ARG A 66 8.35 -0.07 -18.36
C ARG A 66 8.66 0.15 -16.87
N LEU A 67 8.01 -0.61 -15.98
CA LEU A 67 8.24 -0.50 -14.53
C LEU A 67 9.53 -1.19 -14.10
N ALA A 68 9.89 -2.32 -14.72
CA ALA A 68 11.21 -2.92 -14.51
C ALA A 68 12.33 -1.94 -14.90
N ALA A 69 12.19 -1.27 -16.05
CA ALA A 69 13.16 -0.28 -16.53
C ALA A 69 13.32 0.92 -15.58
N GLU A 70 12.24 1.35 -14.92
CA GLU A 70 12.30 2.40 -13.89
C GLU A 70 13.06 1.93 -12.65
N VAL A 71 12.80 0.71 -12.15
CA VAL A 71 13.55 0.12 -11.03
C VAL A 71 15.04 0.03 -11.37
N GLU A 72 15.40 -0.49 -12.54
CA GLU A 72 16.79 -0.56 -12.96
C GLU A 72 17.45 0.83 -13.03
N ALA A 73 16.75 1.83 -13.58
CA ALA A 73 17.28 3.18 -13.69
C ALA A 73 17.42 3.88 -12.33
N ILE A 74 16.53 3.60 -11.36
CA ILE A 74 16.70 4.06 -9.98
C ILE A 74 17.97 3.43 -9.40
N ALA A 75 18.14 2.11 -9.52
CA ALA A 75 19.32 1.43 -8.98
C ALA A 75 20.63 1.98 -9.58
N ASP A 76 20.65 2.18 -10.89
CA ASP A 76 21.79 2.76 -11.61
C ASP A 76 22.05 4.21 -11.16
N GLY A 77 21.00 5.03 -10.98
CA GLY A 77 21.12 6.43 -10.51
C GLY A 77 21.56 6.57 -9.06
N VAL A 78 21.27 5.58 -8.21
CA VAL A 78 21.77 5.53 -6.83
C VAL A 78 23.18 4.94 -6.76
N ASP A 79 23.66 4.24 -7.79
CA ASP A 79 24.85 3.38 -7.76
C ASP A 79 24.70 2.25 -6.71
N LEU A 80 23.66 1.44 -6.90
CA LEU A 80 23.38 0.21 -6.15
C LEU A 80 23.37 -1.00 -7.08
N PRO A 81 23.81 -2.19 -6.59
CA PRO A 81 23.52 -3.43 -7.27
C PRO A 81 22.00 -3.59 -7.46
N ARG A 82 21.55 -3.80 -8.70
CA ARG A 82 20.12 -3.86 -9.05
C ARG A 82 19.31 -4.84 -8.19
N TRP A 83 19.91 -5.97 -7.80
CA TRP A 83 19.27 -6.96 -6.94
C TRP A 83 18.84 -6.38 -5.58
N GLN A 84 19.54 -5.38 -5.05
CA GLN A 84 19.21 -4.77 -3.76
C GLN A 84 17.94 -3.93 -3.86
N LEU A 85 17.81 -3.12 -4.91
CA LEU A 85 16.58 -2.36 -5.16
C LEU A 85 15.43 -3.27 -5.61
N ALA A 86 15.75 -4.37 -6.31
CA ALA A 86 14.79 -5.41 -6.61
C ALA A 86 14.25 -6.06 -5.33
N CYS A 87 15.10 -6.35 -4.34
CA CYS A 87 14.65 -6.84 -3.03
C CYS A 87 13.72 -5.86 -2.33
N LEU A 88 14.01 -4.55 -2.41
CA LEU A 88 13.13 -3.54 -1.82
C LEU A 88 11.75 -3.53 -2.48
N ASN A 89 11.69 -3.56 -3.81
CA ASN A 89 10.40 -3.59 -4.51
C ASN A 89 9.67 -4.92 -4.31
N ALA A 90 10.41 -6.01 -4.15
CA ALA A 90 9.93 -7.35 -3.84
C ALA A 90 9.77 -7.61 -2.32
N ARG A 91 9.70 -6.56 -1.49
CA ARG A 91 9.67 -6.69 -0.02
C ARG A 91 8.58 -7.65 0.44
N THR A 92 7.36 -7.48 -0.04
CA THR A 92 6.22 -8.32 0.35
C THR A 92 6.44 -9.77 -0.09
N GLU A 93 6.99 -9.99 -1.29
CA GLU A 93 7.33 -11.31 -1.80
C GLU A 93 8.40 -12.01 -0.95
N ILE A 94 9.36 -11.25 -0.41
CA ILE A 94 10.39 -11.77 0.49
C ILE A 94 9.79 -12.07 1.86
N LEU A 95 9.04 -11.13 2.45
CA LEU A 95 8.44 -11.28 3.78
C LEU A 95 7.43 -12.44 3.84
N ALA A 96 6.71 -12.71 2.74
CA ALA A 96 5.76 -13.81 2.66
C ALA A 96 6.40 -15.20 2.77
N THR A 97 7.73 -15.31 2.72
CA THR A 97 8.47 -16.56 2.95
C THR A 97 8.77 -16.82 4.43
N ALA A 98 8.57 -15.82 5.30
CA ALA A 98 8.61 -15.97 6.74
C ALA A 98 7.20 -16.19 7.30
N PRO A 99 7.08 -16.74 8.53
CA PRO A 99 5.79 -16.80 9.22
C PRO A 99 5.14 -15.40 9.31
N ALA A 100 3.82 -15.34 9.21
CA ALA A 100 3.07 -14.11 9.43
C ALA A 100 3.47 -13.44 10.75
N SER A 101 3.65 -12.12 10.70
CA SER A 101 3.74 -11.30 11.90
C SER A 101 2.44 -11.42 12.71
N ALA A 102 2.56 -11.36 14.04
CA ALA A 102 1.42 -11.27 14.93
C ALA A 102 0.59 -10.02 14.62
N GLU A 103 1.23 -8.87 14.42
CA GLU A 103 0.51 -7.63 14.14
C GLU A 103 0.26 -7.41 12.65
N GLY A 104 -0.96 -6.93 12.35
CA GLY A 104 -1.46 -6.72 11.00
C GLY A 104 -1.44 -5.25 10.61
N GLU A 105 -0.92 -5.00 9.41
CA GLU A 105 -0.60 -3.71 8.80
C GLU A 105 -1.78 -3.03 8.10
N CYS A 106 -2.22 -1.87 8.59
CA CYS A 106 -3.18 -0.96 7.95
C CYS A 106 -4.66 -1.24 8.24
N SER A 107 -5.44 -0.16 8.34
CA SER A 107 -6.89 -0.16 8.47
C SER A 107 -7.48 0.73 7.37
N THR A 108 -8.29 0.17 6.47
CA THR A 108 -8.83 0.86 5.30
C THR A 108 -10.35 1.00 5.39
N THR A 109 -10.85 2.20 5.15
CA THR A 109 -12.28 2.50 5.07
C THR A 109 -12.60 3.21 3.76
N VAL A 110 -13.63 2.72 3.07
CA VAL A 110 -14.16 3.32 1.84
C VAL A 110 -15.68 3.39 1.97
N TYR A 111 -16.20 4.62 1.99
CA TYR A 111 -17.62 4.90 1.88
C TYR A 111 -17.94 5.33 0.45
N ALA A 112 -18.56 4.43 -0.31
CA ALA A 112 -18.87 4.58 -1.73
C ALA A 112 -20.35 4.26 -2.04
N PRO A 113 -21.33 4.96 -1.43
CA PRO A 113 -22.73 4.78 -1.78
C PRO A 113 -22.97 5.16 -3.24
N ALA A 114 -24.00 4.62 -3.88
CA ALA A 114 -24.38 5.05 -5.24
C ALA A 114 -24.74 6.55 -5.25
N GLY A 115 -24.33 7.27 -6.30
CA GLY A 115 -24.66 8.68 -6.46
C GLY A 115 -23.49 9.56 -6.90
N PRO A 116 -23.71 10.88 -6.97
CA PRO A 116 -22.78 11.83 -7.61
C PRO A 116 -21.56 12.17 -6.74
N GLN A 117 -21.58 11.84 -5.44
CA GLN A 117 -20.48 12.14 -4.55
C GLN A 117 -19.34 11.12 -4.74
N ALA A 118 -18.11 11.62 -4.80
CA ALA A 118 -16.92 10.77 -4.79
C ALA A 118 -16.83 9.94 -3.50
N PRO A 119 -16.26 8.72 -3.56
CA PRO A 119 -16.00 7.91 -2.38
C PRO A 119 -15.18 8.67 -1.33
N ARG A 120 -15.56 8.54 -0.07
CA ARG A 120 -14.82 9.09 1.09
C ARG A 120 -14.00 7.99 1.70
N THR A 121 -12.70 8.22 1.89
CA THR A 121 -11.79 7.17 2.32
C THR A 121 -10.83 7.61 3.41
N LEU A 122 -10.39 6.65 4.21
CA LEU A 122 -9.27 6.75 5.13
C LEU A 122 -8.48 5.44 5.10
N GLN A 123 -7.16 5.54 5.17
CA GLN A 123 -6.27 4.42 5.44
C GLN A 123 -5.24 4.84 6.50
N THR A 124 -5.06 4.01 7.52
CA THR A 124 -3.83 4.01 8.33
C THR A 124 -2.81 3.12 7.64
N TRP A 125 -1.55 3.53 7.61
CA TRP A 125 -0.44 2.64 7.32
C TRP A 125 0.31 2.36 8.61
N ASP A 126 0.20 1.12 9.05
CA ASP A 126 0.86 0.61 10.25
C ASP A 126 2.07 -0.22 9.79
N TRP A 127 3.25 0.08 10.34
CA TRP A 127 4.50 -0.58 9.97
C TRP A 127 5.52 -0.55 11.11
N HIS A 128 6.63 -1.24 10.93
CA HIS A 128 7.77 -1.14 11.84
C HIS A 128 8.28 0.29 11.94
N ASP A 129 8.33 0.81 13.16
CA ASP A 129 8.75 2.18 13.50
C ASP A 129 10.12 2.56 12.92
N SER A 130 11.01 1.57 12.83
CA SER A 130 12.40 1.72 12.41
C SER A 130 12.66 1.52 10.92
N LEU A 131 11.74 0.92 10.16
CA LEU A 131 11.99 0.56 8.75
C LEU A 131 11.66 1.67 7.76
N ALA A 132 10.78 2.59 8.14
CA ALA A 132 10.36 3.70 7.29
C ALA A 132 10.47 5.06 8.00
N PRO A 133 11.69 5.48 8.36
CA PRO A 133 11.91 6.79 8.99
C PRO A 133 11.51 7.94 8.05
N GLN A 134 11.53 7.69 6.73
CA GLN A 134 11.22 8.67 5.70
C GLN A 134 10.34 8.06 4.60
N GLY A 135 9.52 8.89 3.96
CA GLY A 135 8.68 8.50 2.82
C GLY A 135 8.55 9.60 1.78
N LEU A 136 8.03 9.23 0.60
CA LEU A 136 7.96 10.07 -0.57
C LEU A 136 6.52 10.19 -1.08
N LEU A 137 6.05 11.42 -1.23
CA LEU A 137 4.87 11.79 -1.98
C LEU A 137 5.30 12.21 -3.38
N MET A 138 4.81 11.52 -4.39
CA MET A 138 5.25 11.70 -5.78
C MET A 138 4.09 12.07 -6.69
N GLN A 139 4.28 13.09 -7.52
CA GLN A 139 3.43 13.40 -8.66
C GLN A 139 4.22 13.20 -9.95
N PHE A 140 3.64 12.46 -10.90
CA PHE A 140 4.22 12.33 -12.24
C PHE A 140 3.17 12.20 -13.34
N ALA A 141 3.56 12.53 -14.57
CA ALA A 141 2.77 12.28 -15.76
C ALA A 141 3.02 10.87 -16.31
N THR A 142 1.95 10.18 -16.72
CA THR A 142 2.04 8.87 -17.38
C THR A 142 2.20 9.05 -18.89
N PRO A 143 2.69 8.02 -19.62
CA PRO A 143 2.73 8.04 -21.09
C PRO A 143 1.36 8.24 -21.76
N HIS A 144 0.26 7.99 -21.04
CA HIS A 144 -1.10 8.18 -21.51
C HIS A 144 -1.68 9.57 -21.16
N GLY A 145 -0.84 10.51 -20.71
CA GLY A 145 -1.26 11.89 -20.40
C GLY A 145 -2.05 12.02 -19.09
N ARG A 146 -2.02 11.01 -18.21
CA ARG A 146 -2.63 11.08 -16.88
C ARG A 146 -1.64 11.63 -15.87
N THR A 147 -2.11 12.35 -14.88
CA THR A 147 -1.33 12.65 -13.67
C THR A 147 -1.57 11.56 -12.65
N VAL A 148 -0.53 11.06 -12.01
CA VAL A 148 -0.60 10.17 -10.84
C VAL A 148 0.00 10.90 -9.66
N LYS A 149 -0.68 10.85 -8.51
CA LYS A 149 -0.13 11.20 -7.20
C LYS A 149 -0.12 9.97 -6.31
N LEU A 150 1.00 9.65 -5.70
CA LEU A 150 1.13 8.48 -4.84
C LEU A 150 2.02 8.74 -3.64
N PHE A 151 1.89 7.89 -2.64
CA PHE A 151 2.85 7.72 -1.57
C PHE A 151 3.64 6.43 -1.80
N SER A 152 4.94 6.45 -1.52
CA SER A 152 5.79 5.26 -1.44
C SER A 152 6.94 5.48 -0.44
N GLU A 153 7.59 4.38 -0.04
CA GLU A 153 8.91 4.46 0.57
C GLU A 153 9.97 4.73 -0.51
N PHE A 154 11.12 5.28 -0.10
CA PHE A 154 12.18 5.64 -1.05
C PHE A 154 12.70 4.42 -1.80
N GLY A 155 12.62 4.47 -3.14
CA GLY A 155 13.07 3.39 -4.02
C GLY A 155 11.99 2.37 -4.38
N MET A 156 10.82 2.41 -3.74
CA MET A 156 9.65 1.62 -4.15
C MET A 156 8.84 2.34 -5.23
N LEU A 157 8.28 1.55 -6.15
CA LEU A 157 7.48 2.07 -7.27
C LEU A 157 6.18 2.76 -6.81
N ALA A 158 5.44 2.18 -5.88
CA ALA A 158 4.19 2.74 -5.40
C ALA A 158 3.77 2.10 -4.09
N LYS A 159 2.71 2.66 -3.51
CA LYS A 159 1.93 2.00 -2.48
C LYS A 159 0.44 2.33 -2.61
N LEU A 160 0.05 3.53 -2.19
CA LEU A 160 -1.30 4.08 -2.28
C LEU A 160 -1.27 5.35 -3.12
N GLY A 161 -2.39 5.73 -3.72
CA GLY A 161 -2.41 6.91 -4.57
C GLY A 161 -3.71 7.14 -5.33
N VAL A 162 -3.65 8.09 -6.24
CA VAL A 162 -4.77 8.52 -7.09
C VAL A 162 -4.27 8.94 -8.46
N ASN A 163 -5.10 8.79 -9.48
CA ASN A 163 -4.82 9.32 -10.80
C ASN A 163 -5.87 10.33 -11.26
N SER A 164 -5.53 11.13 -12.28
CA SER A 164 -6.39 12.18 -12.82
C SER A 164 -7.60 11.65 -13.59
N ALA A 165 -7.72 10.33 -13.78
CA ALA A 165 -8.96 9.71 -14.25
C ALA A 165 -9.96 9.48 -13.09
N GLY A 166 -9.58 9.81 -11.86
CA GLY A 166 -10.45 9.70 -10.68
C GLY A 166 -10.47 8.30 -10.07
N LEU A 167 -9.47 7.47 -10.34
CA LEU A 167 -9.26 6.19 -9.65
C LEU A 167 -8.31 6.39 -8.46
N GLY A 168 -8.77 6.04 -7.26
CA GLY A 168 -7.97 5.96 -6.04
C GLY A 168 -7.66 4.51 -5.68
N LEU A 169 -6.56 4.31 -4.94
CA LEU A 169 -6.08 3.01 -4.49
C LEU A 169 -5.50 3.12 -3.07
N HIS A 170 -5.99 2.25 -2.20
CA HIS A 170 -5.42 1.92 -0.89
C HIS A 170 -4.79 0.51 -0.92
N PHE A 171 -3.88 0.23 0.01
CA PHE A 171 -3.03 -0.97 0.00
C PHE A 171 -2.93 -1.60 1.39
N ASN A 172 -3.18 -2.91 1.53
CA ASN A 172 -2.85 -3.67 2.74
C ASN A 172 -2.13 -4.98 2.37
N ILE A 173 -1.29 -5.50 3.26
CA ILE A 173 -0.68 -6.84 3.10
C ILE A 173 -1.64 -7.90 3.66
N LEU A 174 -1.65 -9.08 3.06
CA LEU A 174 -2.36 -10.25 3.55
C LEU A 174 -1.40 -11.43 3.66
N HIS A 175 -1.82 -12.51 4.32
CA HIS A 175 -1.02 -13.73 4.39
C HIS A 175 -1.89 -14.97 4.16
N HIS A 176 -1.47 -15.80 3.20
CA HIS A 176 -2.20 -16.99 2.78
C HIS A 176 -1.29 -18.21 2.74
N ALA A 177 -1.82 -19.41 2.98
CA ALA A 177 -1.09 -20.68 2.97
C ALA A 177 -0.43 -21.01 1.63
N SER A 178 -0.79 -20.30 0.56
CA SER A 178 -0.19 -20.47 -0.77
C SER A 178 0.91 -19.47 -1.07
N ASP A 179 1.15 -18.49 -0.19
CA ASP A 179 2.32 -17.63 -0.23
C ASP A 179 3.59 -18.47 -0.25
N ASN A 180 4.53 -18.09 -1.11
CA ASN A 180 5.69 -18.91 -1.38
C ASN A 180 6.85 -18.10 -1.95
N ASP A 181 7.95 -18.81 -2.16
CA ASP A 181 9.24 -18.25 -2.51
C ASP A 181 9.55 -18.40 -4.03
N SER A 182 8.54 -18.69 -4.85
CA SER A 182 8.67 -18.82 -6.32
C SER A 182 8.84 -17.49 -7.05
N ALA A 183 8.79 -16.39 -6.31
CA ALA A 183 8.77 -15.01 -6.80
C ALA A 183 7.61 -14.70 -7.76
N GLY A 184 7.39 -13.42 -8.02
CA GLY A 184 6.26 -12.95 -8.80
C GLY A 184 6.40 -11.50 -9.18
N VAL A 185 5.37 -10.98 -9.84
CA VAL A 185 5.26 -9.54 -10.04
C VAL A 185 5.14 -8.89 -8.66
N PRO A 186 6.03 -7.95 -8.30
CA PRO A 186 5.95 -7.30 -7.00
C PRO A 186 4.61 -6.58 -6.81
N VAL A 187 3.95 -6.77 -5.68
CA VAL A 187 2.64 -6.17 -5.39
C VAL A 187 2.63 -4.64 -5.47
N HIS A 188 3.75 -3.99 -5.11
CA HIS A 188 3.93 -2.54 -5.25
C HIS A 188 3.97 -2.11 -6.73
N ALA A 189 4.48 -2.96 -7.63
CA ALA A 189 4.44 -2.71 -9.08
C ALA A 189 3.03 -2.93 -9.65
N ILE A 190 2.25 -3.85 -9.08
CA ILE A 190 0.83 -4.01 -9.42
C ILE A 190 0.07 -2.73 -9.05
N ALA A 191 0.21 -2.24 -7.81
CA ALA A 191 -0.38 -0.97 -7.37
C ALA A 191 0.02 0.20 -8.29
N ARG A 192 1.30 0.30 -8.65
CA ARG A 192 1.81 1.31 -9.59
C ARG A 192 1.13 1.21 -10.96
N ARG A 193 1.00 0.01 -11.51
CA ARG A 193 0.37 -0.19 -12.82
C ARG A 193 -1.12 0.15 -12.78
N LEU A 194 -1.84 -0.23 -11.73
CA LEU A 194 -3.25 0.14 -11.55
C LEU A 194 -3.42 1.66 -11.55
N LEU A 195 -2.59 2.38 -10.78
CA LEU A 195 -2.59 3.85 -10.76
C LEU A 195 -2.24 4.47 -12.12
N GLU A 196 -1.30 3.88 -12.87
CA GLU A 196 -0.90 4.43 -14.17
C GLU A 196 -1.86 4.10 -15.32
N ASP A 197 -2.48 2.92 -15.31
CA ASP A 197 -3.15 2.32 -16.46
C ASP A 197 -4.69 2.33 -16.36
N ALA A 198 -5.24 2.10 -15.17
CA ALA A 198 -6.69 1.95 -14.99
C ALA A 198 -7.41 3.29 -14.81
N THR A 199 -8.62 3.37 -15.35
CA THR A 199 -9.57 4.49 -15.18
C THR A 199 -10.83 4.07 -14.44
N THR A 200 -11.13 2.78 -14.45
CA THR A 200 -12.28 2.18 -13.75
C THR A 200 -11.85 1.09 -12.78
N VAL A 201 -12.72 0.76 -11.83
CA VAL A 201 -12.51 -0.37 -10.91
C VAL A 201 -12.43 -1.69 -11.68
N GLN A 202 -13.24 -1.86 -12.73
CA GLN A 202 -13.19 -3.08 -13.55
C GLN A 202 -11.86 -3.23 -14.29
N GLU A 203 -11.33 -2.16 -14.89
CA GLU A 203 -10.00 -2.19 -15.51
C GLU A 203 -8.91 -2.52 -14.49
N ALA A 204 -9.00 -2.00 -13.27
CA ALA A 204 -8.05 -2.32 -12.20
C ALA A 204 -8.10 -3.81 -11.82
N ILE A 205 -9.30 -4.39 -11.70
CA ILE A 205 -9.51 -5.83 -11.47
C ILE A 205 -8.90 -6.64 -12.61
N ASP A 206 -9.17 -6.25 -13.86
CA ASP A 206 -8.71 -6.98 -15.04
C ASP A 206 -7.19 -6.95 -15.15
N ILE A 207 -6.54 -5.80 -14.89
CA ILE A 207 -5.08 -5.69 -14.85
C ILE A 207 -4.51 -6.55 -13.73
N ALA A 208 -5.05 -6.46 -12.51
CA ALA A 208 -4.55 -7.21 -11.36
C ALA A 208 -4.58 -8.73 -11.60
N ARG A 209 -5.63 -9.24 -12.25
CA ARG A 209 -5.76 -10.66 -12.63
C ARG A 209 -4.69 -11.17 -13.61
N THR A 210 -4.02 -10.29 -14.33
CA THR A 210 -2.92 -10.69 -15.24
C THR A 210 -1.58 -10.87 -14.54
N ALA A 211 -1.45 -10.44 -13.29
CA ALA A 211 -0.21 -10.54 -12.54
C ALA A 211 -0.10 -11.90 -11.85
N ARG A 212 1.03 -12.59 -12.04
CA ARG A 212 1.39 -13.76 -11.23
C ARG A 212 2.06 -13.28 -9.95
N VAL A 213 1.41 -13.45 -8.81
CA VAL A 213 1.94 -13.10 -7.48
C VAL A 213 2.49 -14.33 -6.75
N SER A 214 3.46 -14.13 -5.87
CA SER A 214 3.93 -15.15 -4.91
C SER A 214 3.60 -14.80 -3.45
N ALA A 215 3.03 -13.62 -3.22
CA ALA A 215 2.65 -13.12 -1.91
C ALA A 215 1.26 -12.50 -1.95
N SER A 216 0.65 -12.46 -0.78
CA SER A 216 -0.72 -12.01 -0.62
C SER A 216 -0.83 -10.53 -0.27
N THR A 217 -1.81 -9.86 -0.88
CA THR A 217 -2.08 -8.43 -0.66
C THR A 217 -3.53 -8.13 -1.03
N VAL A 218 -4.03 -6.98 -0.58
CA VAL A 218 -5.26 -6.40 -1.11
C VAL A 218 -4.99 -5.00 -1.64
N LEU A 219 -5.52 -4.74 -2.83
CA LEU A 219 -5.55 -3.42 -3.44
C LEU A 219 -7.00 -2.93 -3.46
N THR A 220 -7.34 -2.02 -2.55
CA THR A 220 -8.69 -1.45 -2.46
C THR A 220 -8.79 -0.25 -3.39
N VAL A 221 -9.46 -0.44 -4.51
CA VAL A 221 -9.65 0.58 -5.54
C VAL A 221 -11.04 1.19 -5.47
N PHE A 222 -11.16 2.45 -5.83
CA PHE A 222 -12.44 3.17 -5.84
C PHE A 222 -12.39 4.31 -6.86
N THR A 223 -13.54 4.69 -7.39
CA THR A 223 -13.62 5.76 -8.40
C THR A 223 -14.72 6.76 -8.07
N ARG A 224 -14.47 8.03 -8.40
CA ARG A 224 -15.51 9.08 -8.35
C ARG A 224 -16.62 8.83 -9.35
N HIS A 225 -16.35 8.11 -10.42
CA HIS A 225 -17.32 7.82 -11.45
C HIS A 225 -18.40 6.86 -10.93
N ASP A 226 -19.63 7.06 -11.37
CA ASP A 226 -20.72 6.14 -11.06
C ASP A 226 -20.60 4.92 -11.99
N ALA A 227 -20.14 3.81 -11.43
CA ALA A 227 -19.85 2.54 -12.11
C ALA A 227 -20.28 1.39 -11.21
N ASN A 228 -20.56 0.21 -11.77
CA ASN A 228 -20.86 -0.97 -10.97
C ASN A 228 -19.77 -2.04 -11.17
N PRO A 229 -18.83 -2.25 -10.22
CA PRO A 229 -18.75 -1.62 -8.90
C PRO A 229 -18.00 -0.26 -8.87
N ARG A 230 -18.36 0.64 -7.94
CA ARG A 230 -17.66 1.94 -7.69
C ARG A 230 -16.42 1.81 -6.82
N ALA A 231 -16.31 0.72 -6.08
CA ALA A 231 -15.15 0.36 -5.27
C ALA A 231 -15.03 -1.16 -5.20
N ALA A 232 -13.82 -1.67 -5.02
CA ALA A 232 -13.57 -3.08 -4.77
C ALA A 232 -12.25 -3.27 -4.04
N SER A 233 -12.22 -4.24 -3.12
CA SER A 233 -10.99 -4.80 -2.55
C SER A 233 -10.58 -5.98 -3.42
N ILE A 234 -9.44 -5.85 -4.10
CA ILE A 234 -8.88 -6.88 -4.98
C ILE A 234 -7.89 -7.68 -4.14
N GLU A 235 -8.33 -8.82 -3.60
CA GLU A 235 -7.50 -9.72 -2.81
C GLU A 235 -6.69 -10.62 -3.75
N LEU A 236 -5.37 -10.51 -3.69
CA LEU A 236 -4.42 -11.25 -4.51
C LEU A 236 -3.71 -12.27 -3.63
N SER A 237 -3.62 -13.51 -4.11
CA SER A 237 -2.78 -14.56 -3.54
C SER A 237 -2.31 -15.51 -4.65
N PRO A 238 -1.31 -16.36 -4.41
CA PRO A 238 -0.94 -17.41 -5.37
C PRO A 238 -2.08 -18.40 -5.67
N SER A 239 -3.09 -18.48 -4.80
CA SER A 239 -4.29 -19.32 -5.00
C SER A 239 -5.34 -18.70 -5.92
N GLY A 240 -5.26 -17.40 -6.19
CA GLY A 240 -6.18 -16.70 -7.08
C GLY A 240 -6.47 -15.27 -6.68
N VAL A 241 -7.49 -14.69 -7.33
CA VAL A 241 -7.92 -13.31 -7.14
C VAL A 241 -9.36 -13.27 -6.66
N GLY A 242 -9.56 -12.74 -5.45
CA GLY A 242 -10.86 -12.44 -4.85
C GLY A 242 -11.25 -10.99 -5.10
N VAL A 243 -12.55 -10.73 -5.22
CA VAL A 243 -13.09 -9.37 -5.41
C VAL A 243 -14.21 -9.13 -4.42
N VAL A 244 -13.96 -8.25 -3.46
CA VAL A 244 -14.92 -7.89 -2.42
C VAL A 244 -15.47 -6.51 -2.73
N VAL A 245 -16.80 -6.42 -2.87
CA VAL A 245 -17.51 -5.19 -3.21
C VAL A 245 -18.15 -4.55 -1.97
N PRO A 246 -18.50 -3.25 -2.01
CA PRO A 246 -19.19 -2.59 -0.92
C PRO A 246 -20.47 -3.31 -0.51
N ARG A 247 -20.75 -3.26 0.79
CA ARG A 247 -22.02 -3.68 1.37
C ARG A 247 -23.19 -2.80 0.86
N PRO A 248 -24.46 -3.21 1.07
CA PRO A 248 -25.61 -2.40 0.68
C PRO A 248 -25.67 -0.99 1.26
N ASP A 249 -25.02 -0.76 2.41
CA ASP A 249 -24.91 0.56 3.06
C ASP A 249 -23.78 1.44 2.44
N GLY A 250 -23.09 0.95 1.41
CA GLY A 250 -22.02 1.65 0.70
C GLY A 250 -20.63 1.52 1.32
N TRP A 251 -20.49 0.79 2.43
CA TRP A 251 -19.19 0.61 3.09
C TRP A 251 -18.40 -0.57 2.53
N LEU A 252 -17.11 -0.35 2.29
CA LEU A 252 -16.09 -1.35 2.06
C LEU A 252 -14.96 -1.10 3.05
N LEU A 253 -14.78 -2.04 3.97
CA LEU A 253 -13.75 -1.99 5.01
C LEU A 253 -12.72 -3.06 4.72
N HIS A 254 -11.47 -2.84 5.10
CA HIS A 254 -10.44 -3.87 5.04
C HIS A 254 -9.38 -3.69 6.12
N THR A 255 -8.87 -4.81 6.63
CA THR A 255 -7.68 -4.85 7.48
C THR A 255 -6.66 -5.81 6.87
N ASN A 256 -6.26 -6.89 7.52
CA ASN A 256 -5.18 -7.78 7.08
C ASN A 256 -5.58 -9.25 6.96
N HIS A 257 -6.87 -9.53 6.92
CA HIS A 257 -7.39 -10.86 6.64
C HIS A 257 -8.23 -10.86 5.36
N PHE A 258 -8.34 -12.03 4.74
CA PHE A 258 -9.18 -12.22 3.56
C PHE A 258 -10.66 -12.13 3.92
N LEU A 259 -11.41 -11.39 3.12
CA LEU A 259 -12.86 -11.29 3.20
C LEU A 259 -13.54 -12.08 2.05
N ASP A 260 -12.82 -12.36 0.96
CA ASP A 260 -13.31 -13.26 -0.09
C ASP A 260 -13.48 -14.68 0.46
N ARG A 261 -14.68 -15.24 0.25
CA ARG A 261 -15.05 -16.54 0.81
C ARG A 261 -14.19 -17.70 0.30
N ALA A 262 -13.67 -17.62 -0.93
CA ALA A 262 -12.85 -18.69 -1.48
C ALA A 262 -11.41 -18.60 -0.94
N LEU A 263 -10.87 -17.38 -0.81
CA LEU A 263 -9.50 -17.17 -0.30
C LEU A 263 -9.40 -17.24 1.22
N SER A 264 -10.46 -16.91 1.97
CA SER A 264 -10.45 -16.96 3.43
C SER A 264 -10.17 -18.36 4.00
N GLY A 265 -10.38 -19.42 3.21
CA GLY A 265 -10.09 -20.80 3.62
C GLY A 265 -8.60 -21.12 3.79
N GLY A 266 -7.70 -20.31 3.23
CA GLY A 266 -6.25 -20.47 3.40
C GLY A 266 -5.59 -19.27 4.08
N GLU A 267 -6.35 -18.39 4.74
CA GLU A 267 -5.79 -17.30 5.54
C GLU A 267 -4.85 -17.85 6.62
N CYS A 268 -3.69 -17.22 6.79
CA CYS A 268 -2.66 -17.63 7.74
C CYS A 268 -2.29 -16.53 8.75
N MET A 269 -3.16 -15.52 8.94
CA MET A 269 -2.98 -14.57 10.03
C MET A 269 -3.09 -15.30 11.38
N PRO A 270 -2.16 -15.08 12.32
CA PRO A 270 -2.18 -15.76 13.61
C PRO A 270 -3.34 -15.26 14.49
N ASP A 271 -3.80 -16.11 15.41
CA ASP A 271 -4.89 -15.78 16.36
C ASP A 271 -4.56 -14.57 17.25
N SER A 272 -3.26 -14.31 17.48
CA SER A 272 -2.78 -13.14 18.22
C SER A 272 -2.93 -11.83 17.44
N SER A 273 -3.36 -11.87 16.18
CA SER A 273 -3.47 -10.68 15.34
C SER A 273 -4.69 -9.83 15.66
N THR A 274 -4.45 -8.52 15.79
CA THR A 274 -5.50 -7.51 15.95
C THR A 274 -6.34 -7.28 14.70
N THR A 275 -6.07 -7.95 13.56
CA THR A 275 -6.78 -7.68 12.31
C THR A 275 -8.30 -7.82 12.42
N ARG A 276 -8.81 -8.84 13.12
CA ARG A 276 -10.26 -9.04 13.29
C ARG A 276 -10.85 -8.05 14.29
N GLU A 277 -10.11 -7.72 15.33
CA GLU A 277 -10.49 -6.70 16.32
C GLU A 277 -10.61 -5.31 15.67
N ARG A 278 -9.60 -4.90 14.88
CA ARG A 278 -9.64 -3.66 14.11
C ARG A 278 -10.81 -3.63 13.14
N PHE A 279 -11.07 -4.73 12.43
CA PHE A 279 -12.21 -4.81 11.53
C PHE A 279 -13.54 -4.69 12.27
N ALA A 280 -13.70 -5.35 13.42
CA ALA A 280 -14.88 -5.22 14.27
C ALA A 280 -15.06 -3.77 14.77
N HIS A 281 -13.99 -3.15 15.27
CA HIS A 281 -13.98 -1.75 15.69
C HIS A 281 -14.43 -0.81 14.56
N LEU A 282 -13.87 -0.97 13.35
CA LEU A 282 -14.28 -0.17 12.19
C LEU A 282 -15.77 -0.33 11.89
N ASN A 283 -16.31 -1.54 12.00
CA ASN A 283 -17.73 -1.81 11.83
C ASN A 283 -18.60 -1.08 12.87
N ASP A 284 -18.15 -1.02 14.12
CA ASP A 284 -18.89 -0.35 15.19
C ASP A 284 -18.95 1.17 15.00
N VAL A 285 -17.91 1.76 14.40
CA VAL A 285 -17.79 3.23 14.24
C VAL A 285 -18.20 3.76 12.86
N VAL A 286 -18.59 2.91 11.89
CA VAL A 286 -18.92 3.34 10.51
C VAL A 286 -19.95 4.46 10.42
N ASN A 287 -20.94 4.48 11.32
CA ASN A 287 -22.00 5.49 11.30
C ASN A 287 -21.45 6.91 11.52
N GLY A 288 -20.37 7.04 12.31
CA GLY A 288 -19.69 8.32 12.55
C GLY A 288 -18.73 8.72 11.42
N MET A 289 -18.28 7.79 10.59
CA MET A 289 -17.27 8.03 9.54
C MET A 289 -17.86 8.55 8.21
N THR A 290 -19.13 8.96 8.18
CA THR A 290 -19.80 9.41 6.95
C THR A 290 -19.59 10.89 6.64
N SER A 291 -19.04 11.70 7.56
CA SER A 291 -18.88 13.14 7.37
C SER A 291 -18.08 13.51 6.11
N ALA A 292 -18.38 14.66 5.51
CA ALA A 292 -17.57 15.22 4.43
C ALA A 292 -16.23 15.79 4.96
N ASP A 293 -16.17 16.20 6.23
CA ASP A 293 -14.93 16.64 6.87
C ASP A 293 -14.08 15.43 7.24
N MET A 294 -12.84 15.40 6.73
CA MET A 294 -11.89 14.33 7.00
C MET A 294 -11.49 14.25 8.48
N ARG A 295 -11.46 15.37 9.20
CA ARG A 295 -11.13 15.40 10.62
C ARG A 295 -12.20 14.71 11.45
N GLU A 296 -13.46 14.95 11.13
CA GLU A 296 -14.59 14.28 11.77
C GLU A 296 -14.57 12.78 11.46
N ARG A 297 -14.27 12.38 10.21
CA ARG A 297 -14.11 10.96 9.86
C ARG A 297 -12.97 10.31 10.64
N ALA A 298 -11.83 10.97 10.78
CA ALA A 298 -10.68 10.42 11.50
C ALA A 298 -10.93 10.34 13.02
N ALA A 299 -11.61 11.33 13.60
CA ALA A 299 -12.07 11.27 14.99
C ALA A 299 -13.05 10.10 15.20
N ALA A 300 -14.00 9.92 14.28
CA ALA A 300 -14.94 8.80 14.32
C ALA A 300 -14.24 7.45 14.14
N MET A 301 -13.23 7.35 13.27
CA MET A 301 -12.42 6.13 13.08
C MET A 301 -11.70 5.72 14.37
N CYS A 302 -11.32 6.68 15.23
CA CYS A 302 -10.77 6.42 16.56
C CYS A 302 -11.85 6.02 17.60
N GLY A 303 -13.11 6.38 17.36
CA GLY A 303 -14.19 6.18 18.33
C GLY A 303 -13.93 6.87 19.67
N ALA A 304 -14.56 6.36 20.74
CA ALA A 304 -14.43 6.93 22.08
C ALA A 304 -13.02 6.76 22.69
N ALA A 305 -12.23 5.79 22.19
CA ALA A 305 -10.88 5.53 22.67
C ALA A 305 -9.86 6.58 22.21
N GLY A 306 -10.17 7.35 21.16
CA GLY A 306 -9.28 8.40 20.65
C GLY A 306 -7.92 7.82 20.25
N ASP A 307 -6.85 8.38 20.79
CA ASP A 307 -5.47 7.95 20.53
C ASP A 307 -5.18 6.48 20.92
N GLN A 308 -5.99 5.90 21.81
CA GLN A 308 -5.85 4.52 22.28
C GLN A 308 -6.74 3.54 21.51
N ALA A 309 -7.30 3.94 20.38
CA ALA A 309 -8.07 3.05 19.52
C ALA A 309 -7.18 1.95 18.94
N VAL A 310 -7.75 0.76 18.71
CA VAL A 310 -7.03 -0.39 18.13
C VAL A 310 -6.46 -0.11 16.72
N VAL A 311 -6.93 0.94 16.04
CA VAL A 311 -6.43 1.40 14.74
C VAL A 311 -5.27 2.41 14.85
N CYS A 312 -4.90 2.84 16.05
CA CYS A 312 -3.81 3.75 16.35
C CYS A 312 -2.65 2.97 16.99
N PHE A 313 -1.68 2.54 16.18
CA PHE A 313 -0.52 1.82 16.67
C PHE A 313 0.51 2.78 17.26
N HIS A 314 0.97 2.46 18.46
CA HIS A 314 2.06 3.13 19.16
C HIS A 314 3.18 2.11 19.42
N PRO A 315 4.44 2.44 19.11
CA PRO A 315 5.52 1.48 19.27
C PRO A 315 5.78 1.22 20.76
N ASP A 316 5.69 -0.03 21.18
CA ASP A 316 6.15 -0.44 22.51
C ASP A 316 7.69 -0.54 22.50
N LEU A 317 8.35 0.48 23.06
CA LEU A 317 9.81 0.56 23.10
C LEU A 317 10.47 -0.52 23.98
N SER A 318 9.70 -1.31 24.72
CA SER A 318 10.21 -2.48 25.46
C SER A 318 10.36 -3.72 24.58
N MET A 319 9.73 -3.75 23.41
CA MET A 319 9.79 -4.87 22.45
C MET A 319 11.00 -4.76 21.51
N PRO A 320 11.48 -5.88 20.94
CA PRO A 320 12.51 -5.84 19.90
C PRO A 320 12.00 -5.10 18.66
N ASP A 321 12.89 -4.49 17.88
CA ASP A 321 12.52 -3.68 16.71
C ASP A 321 11.72 -4.43 15.64
N THR A 322 11.85 -5.75 15.57
CA THR A 322 11.04 -6.67 14.76
C THR A 322 9.60 -6.82 15.20
N GLU A 323 9.21 -6.29 16.36
CA GLU A 323 7.87 -6.40 16.92
C GLU A 323 7.28 -5.04 17.31
N ARG A 324 8.00 -3.93 17.06
CA ARG A 324 7.48 -2.58 17.30
C ARG A 324 6.72 -2.08 16.08
N TRP A 325 5.46 -1.71 16.29
CA TRP A 325 4.55 -1.24 15.25
C TRP A 325 4.07 0.18 15.56
N GLU A 326 3.99 1.01 14.54
CA GLU A 326 3.52 2.40 14.64
C GLU A 326 2.60 2.71 13.44
N THR A 327 1.55 3.48 13.68
CA THR A 327 0.80 4.10 12.57
C THR A 327 1.62 5.26 12.01
N LEU A 328 2.38 5.01 10.94
CA LEU A 328 3.31 5.97 10.36
C LEU A 328 2.64 7.03 9.50
N LEU A 329 1.48 6.71 8.90
CA LEU A 329 0.75 7.58 7.99
C LEU A 329 -0.75 7.35 8.13
N THR A 330 -1.54 8.42 8.17
CA THR A 330 -2.98 8.35 7.91
C THR A 330 -3.30 9.21 6.71
N VAL A 331 -4.03 8.64 5.74
CA VAL A 331 -4.29 9.27 4.45
C VAL A 331 -5.72 9.06 3.99
N GLY A 332 -6.30 10.11 3.39
CA GLY A 332 -7.52 10.07 2.62
C GLY A 332 -7.22 10.49 1.20
N ILE A 333 -8.03 9.98 0.26
CA ILE A 333 -7.83 10.21 -1.17
C ILE A 333 -9.02 10.99 -1.72
N ASP A 334 -8.73 12.17 -2.27
CA ASP A 334 -9.68 13.00 -3.00
C ASP A 334 -9.53 12.71 -4.50
N THR A 335 -10.45 11.90 -5.03
CA THR A 335 -10.47 11.51 -6.45
C THR A 335 -10.96 12.64 -7.37
N ASP A 336 -11.73 13.61 -6.87
CA ASP A 336 -12.20 14.74 -7.68
C ASP A 336 -11.07 15.72 -7.98
N ALA A 337 -10.24 16.00 -6.99
CA ALA A 337 -9.13 16.93 -7.12
C ALA A 337 -7.77 16.26 -7.39
N CYS A 338 -7.73 14.92 -7.51
CA CYS A 338 -6.51 14.14 -7.66
C CYS A 338 -5.48 14.54 -6.59
N ALA A 339 -5.83 14.34 -5.31
CA ALA A 339 -5.03 14.76 -4.18
C ALA A 339 -4.99 13.74 -3.05
N LEU A 340 -3.91 13.79 -2.28
CA LEU A 340 -3.74 13.03 -1.04
C LEU A 340 -3.83 13.99 0.14
N ASP A 341 -4.78 13.75 1.03
CA ASP A 341 -4.89 14.47 2.31
C ASP A 341 -4.32 13.56 3.40
N TYR A 342 -3.30 14.00 4.13
CA TYR A 342 -2.54 13.10 5.00
C TYR A 342 -1.99 13.77 6.27
N VAL A 343 -1.65 12.93 7.24
CA VAL A 343 -0.75 13.25 8.36
C VAL A 343 0.30 12.12 8.49
N ALA A 344 1.54 12.47 8.82
CA ALA A 344 2.55 11.48 9.22
C ALA A 344 2.31 11.14 10.69
N GLY A 345 1.45 10.16 10.94
CA GLY A 345 0.96 9.79 12.27
C GLY A 345 -0.39 9.09 12.17
N ASN A 346 -1.03 8.95 13.32
CA ASN A 346 -2.25 8.16 13.47
C ASN A 346 -3.53 8.99 13.15
N PRO A 347 -4.72 8.36 13.07
CA PRO A 347 -5.94 9.11 12.74
C PRO A 347 -6.36 10.09 13.85
N HIS A 348 -5.93 9.89 15.09
CA HIS A 348 -6.14 10.85 16.16
C HIS A 348 -5.34 12.14 15.93
N ASP A 349 -4.08 12.04 15.46
CA ASP A 349 -3.29 13.20 15.03
C ASP A 349 -3.98 13.94 13.87
N LEU A 350 -4.55 13.21 12.91
CA LEU A 350 -5.27 13.82 11.79
C LEU A 350 -6.50 14.61 12.26
N ALA A 351 -7.27 14.04 13.18
CA ALA A 351 -8.42 14.72 13.77
C ALA A 351 -8.00 16.00 14.52
N ARG A 352 -6.95 15.91 15.33
CA ARG A 352 -6.43 17.00 16.17
C ARG A 352 -5.86 18.13 15.32
N ASP A 353 -4.93 17.82 14.42
CA ASP A 353 -4.08 18.80 13.75
C ASP A 353 -4.58 19.17 12.35
N GLY A 354 -5.42 18.33 11.76
CA GLY A 354 -5.86 18.44 10.37
C GLY A 354 -4.89 17.77 9.39
N ALA A 355 -5.36 17.61 8.15
CA ALA A 355 -4.57 17.01 7.08
C ALA A 355 -3.73 18.08 6.34
N ARG A 356 -2.54 17.67 5.90
CA ARG A 356 -1.79 18.34 4.84
C ARG A 356 -2.28 17.80 3.50
N ARG A 357 -2.20 18.61 2.45
CA ARG A 357 -2.63 18.21 1.11
C ARG A 357 -1.44 18.13 0.16
N PHE A 358 -1.38 17.08 -0.64
CA PHE A 358 -0.42 16.89 -1.74
C PHE A 358 -1.12 16.73 -3.08
#